data_AF-A0A822GW09-F1
#
_entry.id   AF-A0A822GW09-F1
#
_cell.length_a   1.000
_cell.length_b   1.000
_cell.length_c   1.000
_cell.angle_alpha   90.00
_cell.angle_beta   90.00
_cell.angle_gamma   90.00
#
_symmetry.space_group_name_H-M   'P 1'
#
loop_
_entity.id
_entity.type
_entity.pdbx_description
1 polymer ?
#
loop_
_entity_poly.entity_id
_entity_poly.type
_entity_poly.pdbx_seq_one_letter_code
_entity_poly.pdbx_strand_id
1 'polypeptide(L)'
;IPLHKKKIVFITARIHPGETNSSYMMRGLLEFITSDDKTAQKLRSELVFKIIPMLNPGGVIVGNYRCSLTGNDMNRNFRHPRKQTSPIIYHIKELIQNLQRERRE
;
A
#
# COMPACT_ATOMS: atom_id res chain seq x y z
N ILE A 1 -19.16 9.35 11.81
CA ILE A 1 -19.22 9.42 10.33
C ILE A 1 -19.45 8.01 9.80
N PRO A 2 -20.52 7.75 9.02
CA PRO A 2 -20.75 6.44 8.38
C PRO A 2 -19.52 6.01 7.55
N LEU A 3 -19.21 4.71 7.54
CA LEU A 3 -17.99 4.19 6.91
C LEU A 3 -17.83 4.64 5.45
N HIS A 4 -18.93 4.69 4.68
CA HIS A 4 -18.96 5.10 3.26
C HIS A 4 -18.69 6.61 3.04
N LYS A 5 -18.86 7.46 4.07
CA LYS A 5 -18.55 8.91 4.00
C LYS A 5 -17.14 9.27 4.47
N LYS A 6 -16.44 8.36 5.15
CA LYS A 6 -15.07 8.60 5.63
C LYS A 6 -14.08 8.66 4.47
N LYS A 7 -13.10 9.57 4.54
CA LYS A 7 -11.98 9.60 3.57
C LYS A 7 -11.10 8.37 3.75
N ILE A 8 -10.57 7.86 2.63
CA ILE A 8 -9.64 6.73 2.63
C ILE A 8 -8.21 7.27 2.59
N VAL A 9 -7.35 6.72 3.44
CA VAL A 9 -5.90 6.89 3.36
C VAL A 9 -5.31 5.55 2.91
N PHE A 10 -4.73 5.52 1.71
CA PHE A 10 -4.12 4.32 1.13
C PHE A 10 -2.61 4.38 1.30
N ILE A 11 -2.02 3.41 2.00
CA ILE A 11 -0.60 3.39 2.34
C ILE A 11 0.00 2.08 1.87
N THR A 12 1.13 2.16 1.17
CA THR A 12 1.89 0.98 0.75
C THR A 12 3.36 1.17 1.10
N ALA A 13 4.09 0.06 1.24
CA ALA A 13 5.54 0.11 1.49
C ALA A 13 6.29 -0.96 0.71
N ARG A 14 7.62 -0.81 0.66
CA ARG A 14 8.58 -1.80 0.17
C ARG A 14 8.28 -2.32 -1.24
N ILE A 15 8.15 -1.37 -2.16
CA ILE A 15 8.08 -1.64 -3.60
C ILE A 15 9.45 -2.04 -4.16
N HIS A 16 10.51 -1.37 -3.71
CA HIS A 16 11.87 -1.85 -3.90
C HIS A 16 12.24 -2.72 -2.70
N PRO A 17 12.71 -3.96 -2.93
CA PRO A 17 12.90 -4.89 -1.82
C PRO A 17 13.98 -4.49 -0.81
N GLY A 18 15.05 -3.86 -1.30
CA GLY A 18 16.22 -3.42 -0.51
C GLY A 18 15.95 -2.21 0.39
N GLU A 19 14.83 -1.51 0.21
CA GLU A 19 14.39 -0.39 1.05
C GLU A 19 13.77 -0.91 2.35
N THR A 20 14.54 -1.66 3.14
CA THR A 20 14.09 -2.32 4.39
C THR A 20 13.59 -1.32 5.44
N ASN A 21 14.16 -0.12 5.47
CA ASN A 21 13.71 1.01 6.29
C ASN A 21 12.21 1.30 6.11
N SER A 22 11.65 1.11 4.91
CA SER A 22 10.21 1.28 4.68
C SER A 22 9.35 0.29 5.48
N SER A 23 9.82 -0.93 5.74
CA SER A 23 9.12 -1.88 6.60
C SER A 23 9.17 -1.49 8.07
N TYR A 24 10.29 -0.92 8.55
CA TYR A 24 10.38 -0.42 9.93
C TYR A 24 9.44 0.77 10.15
N MET A 25 9.41 1.70 9.20
CA MET A 25 8.44 2.82 9.23
C MET A 25 6.99 2.33 9.17
N MET A 26 6.70 1.35 8.32
CA MET A 26 5.37 0.73 8.23
C MET A 26 4.97 0.05 9.54
N ARG A 27 5.92 -0.64 10.19
CA ARG A 27 5.68 -1.24 11.51
C ARG A 27 5.30 -0.18 12.55
N GLY A 28 6.08 0.90 12.67
CA GLY A 28 5.77 1.98 13.61
C GLY A 28 4.44 2.67 13.30
N LEU A 29 4.11 2.86 12.03
CA LEU A 29 2.80 3.37 11.61
C LEU A 29 1.66 2.44 12.03
N LEU A 30 1.80 1.13 11.81
CA LEU A 30 0.81 0.14 12.22
C LEU A 30 0.64 0.13 13.74
N GLU A 31 1.74 0.03 14.49
CA GLU A 31 1.74 0.06 15.96
C GLU A 31 1.04 1.33 16.48
N PHE A 32 1.36 2.51 15.94
CA PHE A 32 0.69 3.76 16.30
C PHE A 32 -0.79 3.75 15.94
N ILE A 33 -1.15 3.47 14.68
CA ILE A 33 -2.53 3.61 14.22
C ILE A 33 -3.45 2.54 14.80
N THR A 34 -2.93 1.44 15.35
CA THR A 34 -3.72 0.43 16.08
C THR A 34 -3.70 0.62 17.59
N SER A 35 -2.88 1.53 18.12
CA SER A 35 -2.77 1.76 19.57
C SER A 35 -4.01 2.45 20.18
N ASP A 36 -4.00 2.56 21.50
CA ASP A 36 -4.95 3.31 22.32
C ASP A 36 -4.61 4.80 22.46
N ASP A 37 -3.61 5.29 21.71
CA ASP A 37 -3.33 6.72 21.67
C ASP A 37 -4.58 7.50 21.21
N LYS A 38 -4.90 8.59 21.91
CA LYS A 38 -6.10 9.41 21.65
C LYS A 38 -6.10 9.97 20.23
N THR A 39 -4.93 10.30 19.69
CA THR A 39 -4.78 10.77 18.31
C THR A 39 -5.06 9.65 17.32
N ALA A 40 -4.51 8.45 17.56
CA ALA A 40 -4.77 7.29 16.72
C ALA A 40 -6.26 6.91 16.70
N GLN A 41 -6.91 6.90 17.86
CA GLN A 41 -8.35 6.66 17.98
C GLN A 41 -9.16 7.72 17.22
N LYS A 42 -8.81 9.00 17.37
CA LYS A 42 -9.45 10.10 16.62
C LYS A 42 -9.32 9.89 15.11
N LEU A 43 -8.11 9.58 14.63
CA LEU A 43 -7.86 9.29 13.21
C LEU A 43 -8.72 8.12 12.70
N ARG A 44 -8.80 7.00 13.45
CA ARG A 44 -9.68 5.86 13.08
C ARG A 44 -11.17 6.21 13.10
N SER A 45 -11.56 7.18 13.93
CA SER A 45 -12.95 7.65 14.00
C SER A 45 -13.37 8.49 12.77
N GLU A 46 -12.41 9.12 12.09
CA GLU A 46 -12.65 10.03 10.95
C GLU A 46 -12.23 9.43 9.59
N LEU A 47 -11.23 8.56 9.56
CA LEU A 47 -10.60 8.03 8.34
C LEU A 47 -10.72 6.51 8.25
N VAL A 48 -10.51 5.98 7.04
CA VAL A 48 -10.32 4.55 6.77
C VAL A 48 -8.93 4.34 6.23
N PHE A 49 -8.10 3.59 6.95
CA PHE A 49 -6.76 3.22 6.50
C PHE A 49 -6.81 1.92 5.70
N LYS A 50 -6.30 1.95 4.47
CA LYS A 50 -6.09 0.77 3.61
C LYS A 50 -4.59 0.59 3.42
N ILE A 51 -4.04 -0.46 4.03
CA ILE A 51 -2.59 -0.61 4.19
C ILE A 51 -2.12 -1.89 3.50
N ILE A 52 -1.09 -1.77 2.65
CA ILE A 52 -0.34 -2.92 2.11
C ILE A 52 1.11 -2.82 2.63
N PRO A 53 1.52 -3.63 3.61
CA PRO A 53 2.78 -3.42 4.31
C PRO A 53 4.02 -3.75 3.46
N MET A 54 3.85 -4.52 2.38
CA MET A 54 4.93 -4.88 1.46
C MET A 54 4.37 -5.15 0.07
N LEU A 55 4.88 -4.44 -0.94
CA LEU A 55 4.48 -4.63 -2.32
C LEU A 55 5.30 -5.69 -3.06
N ASN A 56 6.56 -5.91 -2.68
CA ASN A 56 7.45 -6.79 -3.44
C ASN A 56 8.06 -7.91 -2.59
N PRO A 57 7.24 -8.83 -2.04
CA PRO A 57 7.73 -9.95 -1.24
C PRO A 57 8.64 -10.88 -2.06
N GLY A 58 8.34 -11.10 -3.34
CA GLY A 58 9.16 -11.93 -4.22
C GLY A 58 10.59 -11.40 -4.37
N GLY A 59 10.73 -10.10 -4.65
CA GLY A 59 12.05 -9.46 -4.73
C GLY A 59 12.80 -9.48 -3.39
N VAL A 60 12.09 -9.44 -2.26
CA VAL A 60 12.71 -9.56 -0.92
C VAL A 60 13.28 -10.96 -0.72
N ILE A 61 12.50 -11.99 -1.03
CA ILE A 61 12.90 -13.40 -0.86
C ILE A 61 14.19 -13.71 -1.62
N VAL A 62 14.34 -13.20 -2.84
CA VAL A 62 15.54 -13.44 -3.66
C VAL A 62 16.68 -12.46 -3.41
N GLY A 63 16.55 -11.55 -2.45
CA GLY A 63 17.60 -10.59 -2.11
C GLY A 63 17.85 -9.51 -3.17
N ASN A 64 16.86 -9.21 -4.02
CA ASN A 64 16.97 -8.09 -4.97
C ASN A 64 17.05 -6.75 -4.22
N TYR A 65 17.72 -5.76 -4.81
CA TYR A 65 17.70 -4.41 -4.26
C TYR A 65 16.47 -3.61 -4.74
N ARG A 66 16.24 -3.59 -6.06
CA ARG A 66 15.27 -2.69 -6.70
C ARG A 66 14.10 -3.40 -7.38
N CYS A 67 14.37 -4.52 -8.04
CA CYS A 67 13.44 -5.11 -8.99
C CYS A 67 12.58 -6.24 -8.40
N SER A 68 11.49 -6.57 -9.09
CA SER A 68 10.71 -7.79 -8.86
C SER A 68 11.48 -9.06 -9.27
N LEU A 69 10.86 -10.23 -9.10
CA LEU A 69 11.39 -11.52 -9.55
C LEU A 69 11.74 -11.56 -11.05
N THR A 70 11.08 -10.76 -11.86
CA THR A 70 11.29 -10.71 -13.32
C THR A 70 12.26 -9.61 -13.73
N GLY A 71 12.99 -9.00 -12.80
CA GLY A 71 13.95 -7.93 -13.08
C GLY A 71 13.32 -6.56 -13.37
N ASN A 72 12.00 -6.40 -13.23
CA ASN A 72 11.30 -5.15 -13.51
C ASN A 72 11.27 -4.19 -12.31
N ASP A 73 11.53 -2.90 -12.54
CA ASP A 73 11.25 -1.84 -11.57
C ASP A 73 9.73 -1.58 -11.53
N MET A 74 9.10 -2.03 -10.45
CA MET A 74 7.64 -1.91 -10.28
C MET A 74 7.19 -0.45 -10.15
N ASN A 75 8.04 0.44 -9.62
CA ASN A 75 7.73 1.86 -9.45
C ASN A 75 7.89 2.67 -10.76
N ARG A 76 8.12 2.00 -11.89
CA ARG A 76 8.08 2.60 -13.23
C ARG A 76 6.87 2.17 -14.05
N ASN A 77 6.03 1.28 -13.50
CA ASN A 77 4.93 0.63 -14.23
C ASN A 77 3.53 1.14 -13.85
N PHE A 78 3.39 2.21 -13.05
CA PHE A 78 2.08 2.73 -12.60
C PHE A 78 1.24 3.39 -13.71
N ARG A 79 1.87 3.95 -14.75
CA ARG A 79 1.16 4.67 -15.82
C ARG A 79 0.25 3.72 -16.61
N HIS A 80 0.81 2.61 -17.09
CA HIS A 80 0.11 1.60 -17.89
C HIS A 80 0.50 0.17 -17.47
N PRO A 81 0.15 -0.27 -16.24
CA PRO A 81 0.48 -1.60 -15.77
C PRO A 81 -0.25 -2.65 -16.60
N ARG A 82 0.43 -3.73 -16.96
CA ARG A 82 -0.18 -4.90 -17.61
C ARG A 82 -0.34 -6.02 -16.58
N LYS A 83 -1.50 -6.68 -16.58
CA LYS A 83 -1.82 -7.76 -15.63
C LYS A 83 -0.82 -8.91 -15.71
N GLN A 84 -0.29 -9.21 -16.89
CA GLN A 84 0.64 -10.32 -17.12
C GLN A 84 2.06 -10.02 -16.63
N THR A 85 2.57 -8.79 -16.86
CA THR A 85 3.98 -8.45 -16.59
C THR A 85 4.19 -7.63 -15.33
N SER A 86 3.14 -6.99 -14.81
CA SER A 86 3.17 -6.19 -13.58
C SER A 86 1.89 -6.39 -12.76
N PRO A 87 1.54 -7.65 -12.40
CA PRO A 87 0.27 -7.99 -11.75
C PRO A 87 0.03 -7.20 -10.45
N ILE A 88 1.08 -7.01 -9.64
CA ILE A 88 0.97 -6.31 -8.35
C ILE A 88 0.53 -4.85 -8.57
N ILE A 89 1.19 -4.14 -9.50
CA ILE A 89 0.85 -2.74 -9.79
C ILE A 89 -0.50 -2.62 -10.46
N TYR A 90 -0.85 -3.57 -11.33
CA TYR A 90 -2.17 -3.64 -11.97
C TYR A 90 -3.28 -3.72 -10.91
N HIS A 91 -3.20 -4.69 -9.99
CA HIS A 91 -4.24 -4.91 -8.99
C HIS A 91 -4.30 -3.81 -7.91
N ILE A 92 -3.17 -3.18 -7.57
CA ILE A 92 -3.20 -2.00 -6.68
C ILE A 92 -3.93 -0.84 -7.34
N LYS A 93 -3.65 -0.59 -8.62
CA LYS A 93 -4.31 0.48 -9.37
C LYS A 93 -5.81 0.21 -9.52
N GLU A 94 -6.18 -1.02 -9.83
CA GLU A 94 -7.57 -1.48 -9.89
C GLU A 94 -8.28 -1.29 -8.54
N LEU A 95 -7.65 -1.71 -7.44
CA LEU A 95 -8.19 -1.53 -6.09
C LEU A 95 -8.43 -0.04 -5.77
N ILE A 96 -7.46 0.83 -6.05
CA ILE A 96 -7.61 2.28 -5.81
C ILE A 96 -8.74 2.86 -6.67
N GLN A 97 -8.85 2.46 -7.94
CA GLN A 97 -9.92 2.92 -8.83
C GLN A 97 -11.31 2.44 -8.37
N ASN A 98 -11.41 1.20 -7.88
CA ASN A 98 -12.66 0.67 -7.30
C ASN A 98 -13.07 1.45 -6.07
N LEU A 99 -12.14 1.65 -5.14
CA LEU A 99 -12.36 2.45 -3.93
C LEU A 99 -12.75 3.91 -4.26
N GLN A 100 -12.24 4.48 -5.34
CA GLN A 100 -12.66 5.82 -5.79
C GLN A 100 -14.06 5.82 -6.39
N ARG A 101 -14.48 4.76 -7.10
CA ARG A 101 -15.83 4.64 -7.67
C ARG A 101 -16.89 4.49 -6.58
N GLU A 102 -16.67 3.56 -5.64
CA GLU A 102 -17.55 3.31 -4.48
C GLU A 102 -17.78 4.54 -3.60
N ARG A 103 -16.97 5.59 -3.74
CA ARG A 103 -17.05 6.83 -2.95
C ARG A 103 -17.67 8.00 -3.70
N ARG A 104 -17.83 7.87 -5.03
CA ARG A 104 -18.52 8.84 -5.88
C ARG A 104 -20.02 8.55 -5.99
N GLU A 105 -20.39 7.29 -5.86
CA GLU A 105 -21.76 6.78 -5.73
C GLU A 105 -22.30 7.00 -4.31
#